data_AF-A0A429AVH4-F1
#
_entry.id   AF-A0A429AVH4-F1
#
_cell.length_a   1.000
_cell.length_b   1.000
_cell.length_c   1.000
_cell.angle_alpha   90.00
_cell.angle_beta   90.00
_cell.angle_gamma   90.00
#
_symmetry.space_group_name_H-M   'P 1'
#
loop_
_entity.id
_entity.type
_entity.pdbx_description
1 polymer ?
#
loop_
_entity_poly.entity_id
_entity_poly.type
_entity_poly.pdbx_seq_one_letter_code
_entity_poly.pdbx_strand_id
1 'polypeptide(L)'
;MSAAGGEYLTAMLDVLVYENVLVAWRRVPPGGYMIVTHEGEEVRLTAQQAGMWAQGAFAVYLALVDQGRITPRIPGDPATR
;
A
#
# COMPACT_ATOMS: atom_id res chain seq x y z
N MET A 1 -11.78 -2.23 15.44
CA MET A 1 -11.27 -2.77 14.17
C MET A 1 -10.96 -4.24 14.39
N SER A 2 -11.49 -5.16 13.57
CA SER A 2 -11.25 -6.61 13.73
C SER A 2 -9.80 -6.96 13.40
N ALA A 3 -9.26 -8.03 14.01
CA ALA A 3 -7.92 -8.55 13.69
C ALA A 3 -7.75 -8.79 12.18
N ALA A 4 -8.76 -9.39 11.54
CA ALA A 4 -8.79 -9.62 10.09
C ALA A 4 -8.75 -8.31 9.27
N GLY A 5 -9.34 -7.22 9.77
CA GLY A 5 -9.29 -5.91 9.10
C GLY A 5 -7.90 -5.27 9.16
N GLY A 6 -7.16 -5.49 10.25
CA GLY A 6 -5.77 -5.06 10.38
C GLY A 6 -4.81 -5.86 9.50
N GLU A 7 -5.05 -7.17 9.35
CA GLU A 7 -4.32 -8.04 8.43
C GLU A 7 -4.53 -7.64 6.97
N TYR A 8 -5.78 -7.36 6.57
CA TYR A 8 -6.09 -6.90 5.22
C TYR A 8 -5.41 -5.57 4.89
N LEU A 9 -5.46 -4.60 5.80
CA LEU A 9 -4.77 -3.31 5.62
C LEU A 9 -3.26 -3.50 5.47
N THR A 10 -2.66 -4.37 6.29
CA THR A 10 -1.22 -4.67 6.23
C THR A 10 -0.85 -5.25 4.86
N ALA A 11 -1.60 -6.23 4.37
CA ALA A 11 -1.36 -6.83 3.06
C ALA A 11 -1.53 -5.83 1.91
N MET A 12 -2.51 -4.92 1.97
CA MET A 12 -2.65 -3.86 0.97
C MET A 12 -1.45 -2.92 0.95
N LEU A 13 -0.96 -2.51 2.12
CA LEU A 13 0.22 -1.64 2.23
C LEU A 13 1.48 -2.34 1.69
N ASP A 14 1.62 -3.65 1.92
CA ASP A 14 2.71 -4.45 1.34
C ASP A 14 2.66 -4.48 -0.18
N VAL A 15 1.48 -4.66 -0.78
CA VAL A 15 1.32 -4.60 -2.25
C VAL A 15 1.67 -3.21 -2.79
N LEU A 16 1.23 -2.14 -2.11
CA LEU A 16 1.54 -0.77 -2.54
C LEU A 16 3.05 -0.48 -2.48
N VAL A 17 3.79 -1.06 -1.54
CA VAL A 17 5.27 -0.99 -1.52
C VAL A 17 5.87 -1.82 -2.65
N TYR A 18 5.40 -3.05 -2.81
CA TYR A 18 5.91 -3.97 -3.82
C TYR A 18 5.71 -3.45 -5.26
N GLU A 19 4.58 -2.79 -5.54
CA GLU A 19 4.27 -2.13 -6.81
C GLU A 19 4.86 -0.71 -6.92
N ASN A 20 5.72 -0.32 -5.97
CA ASN A 20 6.42 0.97 -5.95
C ASN A 20 5.47 2.19 -5.91
N VAL A 21 4.26 2.05 -5.38
CA VAL A 21 3.33 3.16 -5.11
C VAL A 21 3.70 3.87 -3.81
N LEU A 22 4.14 3.11 -2.81
CA LEU A 22 4.73 3.58 -1.56
C LEU A 22 6.22 3.20 -1.49
N VAL A 23 6.99 3.96 -0.73
CA VAL A 23 8.38 3.60 -0.42
C VAL A 23 8.41 2.55 0.69
N ALA A 24 7.72 2.82 1.78
CA ALA A 24 7.68 1.94 2.94
C ALA A 24 6.45 2.24 3.81
N TRP A 25 6.15 1.32 4.73
CA TRP A 25 5.21 1.57 5.80
C TRP A 25 5.66 0.85 7.08
N ARG A 26 5.18 1.30 8.24
CA ARG A 26 5.35 0.59 9.52
C ARG A 26 4.15 0.79 10.45
N ARG A 27 3.94 -0.15 11.37
CA ARG A 27 3.04 0.05 12.51
C ARG A 27 3.69 0.96 13.54
N VAL A 28 2.91 1.85 14.13
CA VAL A 28 3.36 2.78 15.19
C VAL A 28 2.44 2.62 16.40
N PRO A 29 2.98 2.26 17.59
CA PRO A 29 2.17 2.21 18.81
C PRO A 29 1.59 3.58 19.19
N PRO A 30 0.34 3.65 19.73
CA PRO A 30 -0.60 2.55 19.93
C PRO A 30 -1.55 2.38 18.74
N GLY A 31 -1.21 1.50 17.79
CA GLY A 31 -2.12 1.06 16.71
C GLY A 31 -2.28 2.01 15.52
N GLY A 32 -1.40 3.00 15.39
CA GLY A 32 -1.28 3.83 14.18
C GLY A 32 -0.39 3.18 13.12
N TYR A 33 -0.31 3.88 11.99
CA TYR A 33 0.53 3.52 10.86
C TYR A 33 1.36 4.74 10.46
N MET A 34 2.53 4.48 9.90
CA MET A 34 3.33 5.50 9.24
C MET A 34 3.64 5.00 7.84
N ILE A 35 3.37 5.83 6.85
CA ILE A 35 3.74 5.57 5.45
C ILE A 35 4.84 6.54 5.04
N VAL A 36 5.67 6.12 4.09
CA VAL A 36 6.73 6.93 3.49
C VAL A 36 6.43 7.11 2.01
N THR A 37 6.27 8.36 1.57
CA THR A 37 6.03 8.70 0.16
C THR A 37 7.35 8.77 -0.61
N HIS A 38 7.26 8.80 -1.95
CA HIS A 38 8.43 9.02 -2.82
C HIS A 38 9.07 10.40 -2.66
N GLU A 39 8.35 11.36 -2.08
CA GLU A 39 8.89 12.68 -1.73
C GLU A 39 9.71 12.64 -0.42
N GLY A 40 9.80 11.46 0.22
CA GLY A 40 10.45 11.29 1.52
C GLY A 40 9.60 11.76 2.69
N GLU A 41 8.32 12.07 2.47
CA GLU A 41 7.40 12.49 3.53
C GLU A 41 7.00 11.28 4.39
N GLU A 42 7.17 11.41 5.71
CA GLU A 42 6.64 10.45 6.68
C GLU A 42 5.27 10.91 7.18
N VAL A 43 4.22 10.21 6.76
CA VAL A 43 2.84 10.54 7.14
C VAL A 43 2.36 9.58 8.22
N ARG A 44 2.03 10.12 9.41
CA ARG A 44 1.41 9.36 10.49
C ARG A 44 -0.10 9.35 10.35
N LEU A 45 -0.68 8.16 10.40
CA LEU A 45 -2.10 7.90 10.20
C LEU A 45 -2.66 7.08 11.36
N THR A 46 -3.89 7.38 11.76
CA THR A 46 -4.67 6.42 12.56
C THR A 46 -4.97 5.18 11.72
N ALA A 47 -5.34 4.07 12.36
CA ALA A 47 -5.73 2.87 11.63
C ALA A 47 -6.87 3.11 10.61
N GLN A 48 -7.83 3.96 10.96
CA GLN A 48 -8.93 4.33 10.06
C GLN A 48 -8.43 5.15 8.87
N GLN A 49 -7.57 6.15 9.11
CA GLN A 49 -6.99 6.97 8.04
C GLN A 49 -6.12 6.12 7.10
N ALA A 50 -5.30 5.22 7.66
CA ALA A 50 -4.50 4.29 6.89
C ALA A 50 -5.38 3.37 6.02
N GLY A 51 -6.50 2.88 6.56
CA GLY A 51 -7.49 2.11 5.82
C GLY A 51 -8.06 2.85 4.61
N MET A 52 -8.56 4.07 4.83
CA MET A 52 -9.11 4.90 3.74
C MET A 52 -8.05 5.25 2.70
N TRP A 53 -6.85 5.59 3.15
CA TRP A 53 -5.73 5.94 2.27
C TRP A 53 -5.32 4.74 1.40
N ALA A 54 -5.11 3.57 2.00
CA ALA A 54 -4.73 2.37 1.27
C ALA A 54 -5.79 1.94 0.25
N GLN A 55 -7.08 2.02 0.62
CA GLN A 55 -8.19 1.77 -0.30
C GLN A 55 -8.20 2.72 -1.50
N GLY A 56 -8.01 4.02 -1.26
CA GLY A 56 -7.92 5.01 -2.33
C GLY A 56 -6.74 4.77 -3.27
N ALA A 57 -5.55 4.57 -2.72
CA ALA A 57 -4.34 4.28 -3.50
C ALA A 57 -4.48 2.99 -4.33
N PHE A 58 -5.06 1.94 -3.75
CA PHE A 58 -5.27 0.67 -4.44
C PHE A 58 -6.29 0.78 -5.57
N ALA A 59 -7.37 1.55 -5.38
CA ALA A 59 -8.36 1.81 -6.43
C ALA A 59 -7.73 2.53 -7.64
N VAL A 60 -6.87 3.54 -7.40
CA VAL A 60 -6.14 4.22 -8.47
C VAL A 60 -5.17 3.28 -9.18
N TYR A 61 -4.43 2.47 -8.42
CA TYR A 61 -3.52 1.46 -8.98
C TYR A 61 -4.26 0.50 -9.92
N LEU A 62 -5.36 -0.09 -9.47
CA LEU A 62 -6.17 -1.00 -10.29
C LEU A 62 -6.71 -0.33 -11.56
N ALA A 63 -7.15 0.94 -11.47
CA ALA A 63 -7.61 1.68 -12.64
C ALA A 63 -6.49 1.90 -13.67
N LEU A 64 -5.25 2.14 -13.23
CA LEU A 64 -4.10 2.30 -14.12
C LEU A 64 -3.67 0.97 -14.76
N VAL A 65 -3.81 -0.14 -14.02
CA VAL A 65 -3.61 -1.49 -14.54
C VAL A 65 -4.65 -1.84 -15.61
N ASP A 66 -5.93 -1.56 -15.35
CA ASP A 66 -7.02 -1.81 -16.30
C ASP A 66 -6.84 -1.01 -17.60
N GLN A 67 -6.31 0.21 -17.50
CA GLN A 67 -5.94 1.04 -18.66
C GLN A 67 -4.66 0.58 -19.38
N GLY A 68 -3.98 -0.46 -18.91
CA GLY A 68 -2.70 -0.93 -19.45
C GLY A 68 -1.55 0.08 -19.30
N ARG A 69 -1.71 1.09 -18.42
CA ARG A 69 -0.69 2.12 -18.17
C ARG A 69 0.38 1.64 -17.19
N ILE A 70 0.04 0.66 -16.37
CA ILE A 70 0.94 -0.03 -15.45
C ILE A 70 0.78 -1.53 -15.69
N THR A 71 1.90 -2.23 -15.77
CA THR A 71 1.91 -3.71 -15.75
C THR A 71 2.24 -4.14 -14.32
N PRO A 72 1.34 -4.84 -13.61
CA PRO A 72 1.60 -5.38 -12.29
C PRO A 72 2.88 -6.23 -12.27
N ARG A 73 3.66 -6.13 -11.21
CA ARG A 73 4.81 -7.01 -11.02
C ARG A 73 4.32 -8.39 -10.60
N ILE A 74 4.09 -9.30 -11.53
CA ILE A 74 3.66 -10.66 -11.17
C ILE A 74 4.77 -11.35 -10.36
N PRO A 75 4.53 -11.74 -9.08
CA PRO A 75 5.55 -12.44 -8.30
C PRO A 75 5.94 -13.75 -8.99
N GLY A 76 7.21 -13.88 -9.38
CA GLY A 76 7.74 -15.05 -10.06
C GLY A 76 7.82 -14.95 -11.60
N ASP A 77 7.51 -13.81 -12.20
CA ASP A 77 7.69 -13.60 -13.63
C ASP A 77 9.19 -13.46 -14.01
N PRO A 78 9.76 -14.37 -14.82
CA PRO A 78 11.16 -14.31 -15.23
C PRO A 78 11.53 -13.08 -16.07
N ALA A 79 10.56 -12.28 -16.56
CA ALA A 79 10.81 -11.06 -17.31
C ALA A 79 11.29 -9.86 -16.45
N THR A 80 11.38 -10.01 -15.12
CA THR A 80 11.76 -8.94 -14.18
C THR A 80 13.06 -9.18 -13.41
N ARG A 81 13.93 -10.10 -13.88
CA ARG A 81 15.31 -10.29 -13.36
C ARG A 81 16.35 -9.49 -14.10
#